data_AF-A0A7Y9GPW9-F1
#
_entry.id   AF-A0A7Y9GPW9-F1
#
_cell.length_a   1.000
_cell.length_b   1.000
_cell.length_c   1.000
_cell.angle_alpha   90.00
_cell.angle_beta   90.00
_cell.angle_gamma   90.00
#
_symmetry.space_group_name_H-M   'P 1'
#
loop_
_entity.id
_entity.type
_entity.pdbx_description
1 polymer ?
#
loop_
_entity_poly.entity_id
_entity_poly.type
_entity_poly.pdbx_seq_one_letter_code
_entity_poly.pdbx_strand_id
1 'polypeptide(L)'
;MPFDPDDPNIGVDAALAGLEVMTGGEAAADLDAWINYVLDEIARRTAAVLGLDRGGTGATTAEGARLNLGLSLPLTVDKLDTYTDPILGANKLPRYNSTGKLACVDPTAPLHTANKQYVDGAVSARLPTTGGTINGSLVVSGGHVFVPSSTPATSDYTVGYINNDGRVSRGASSERYKHDIDREPNLPDVLEVPIARYVMNGDARETPRYGPIAEDLAANPTTEAFVVYDAEGRPDSFDVISYLMAAVGRLHARNAELEARLERLEAAS
;
A
#
# COMPACT_ATOMS: atom_id res chain seq x y z
N MET A 1 40.76 47.97 46.63
CA MET A 1 42.00 48.61 47.11
C MET A 1 41.96 48.63 48.63
N PRO A 2 43.08 48.80 49.35
CA PRO A 2 43.01 49.15 50.78
C PRO A 2 42.33 50.53 50.93
N PHE A 3 41.56 50.73 51.99
CA PHE A 3 40.94 52.02 52.31
C PHE A 3 42.04 53.06 52.57
N ASP A 4 41.99 54.17 51.84
CA ASP A 4 42.86 55.33 51.99
C ASP A 4 41.97 56.54 52.30
N PRO A 5 41.91 57.02 53.56
CA PRO A 5 41.02 58.11 53.96
C PRO A 5 41.36 59.45 53.28
N ASP A 6 42.57 59.59 52.72
CA ASP A 6 43.02 60.78 52.01
C ASP A 6 42.81 60.69 50.48
N ASP A 7 42.17 59.62 49.96
CA ASP A 7 41.89 59.49 48.53
C ASP A 7 40.88 60.57 48.09
N PRO A 8 41.30 61.50 47.20
CA PRO A 8 40.43 62.60 46.76
C PRO A 8 39.24 62.14 45.93
N ASN A 9 39.18 60.86 45.53
CA ASN A 9 38.09 60.30 44.74
C ASN A 9 37.06 59.52 45.56
N ILE A 10 37.17 59.49 46.89
CA ILE A 10 36.18 58.84 47.74
C ILE A 10 34.80 59.50 47.57
N GLY A 11 33.79 58.69 47.26
CA GLY A 11 32.40 59.10 47.07
C GLY A 11 32.06 59.52 45.63
N VAL A 12 33.03 59.52 44.70
CA VAL A 12 32.80 59.94 43.31
C VAL A 12 31.93 58.92 42.56
N ASP A 13 32.21 57.62 42.70
CA ASP A 13 31.44 56.57 42.02
C ASP A 13 30.02 56.44 42.61
N ALA A 14 29.89 56.63 43.92
CA ALA A 14 28.64 56.68 44.66
C ALA A 14 27.77 57.85 44.19
N ALA A 15 28.34 59.06 44.11
CA ALA A 15 27.64 60.23 43.60
C ALA A 15 27.18 60.03 42.14
N LEU A 16 28.03 59.45 41.28
CA LEU A 16 27.69 59.12 39.90
C LEU A 16 26.57 58.07 39.79
N ALA A 17 26.53 57.12 40.73
CA ALA A 17 25.45 56.14 40.86
C ALA A 17 24.17 56.69 41.53
N GLY A 18 24.16 57.98 41.91
CA GLY A 18 23.03 58.64 42.57
C GLY A 18 22.84 58.23 44.03
N LEU A 19 23.86 57.67 44.68
CA LEU A 19 23.86 57.37 46.10
C LEU A 19 24.18 58.66 46.89
N GLU A 20 23.52 58.83 48.04
CA GLU A 20 23.74 59.97 48.91
C GLU A 20 25.11 59.85 49.60
N VAL A 21 26.01 60.77 49.29
CA VAL A 21 27.37 60.85 49.84
C VAL A 21 27.33 61.67 51.13
N MET A 22 28.01 61.19 52.17
CA MET A 22 28.06 61.88 53.46
C MET A 22 28.95 63.12 53.37
N THR A 23 28.48 64.24 53.92
CA THR A 23 29.24 65.50 54.10
C THR A 23 29.29 65.86 55.58
N GLY A 24 30.38 65.54 56.28
CA GLY A 24 30.53 65.86 57.70
C GLY A 24 31.72 66.76 58.03
N GLY A 25 31.65 67.36 59.22
CA GLY A 25 32.71 68.19 59.81
C GLY A 25 33.76 67.37 60.58
N GLU A 26 34.84 68.03 60.98
CA GLU A 26 36.17 67.47 61.34
C GLU A 26 36.20 66.22 62.25
N ALA A 27 35.23 66.01 63.15
CA ALA A 27 35.19 64.83 64.03
C ALA A 27 34.55 63.57 63.41
N ALA A 28 33.81 63.71 62.30
CA ALA A 28 33.17 62.62 61.57
C ALA A 28 33.92 62.23 60.28
N ALA A 29 34.99 62.96 59.94
CA ALA A 29 35.68 62.88 58.65
C ALA A 29 36.15 61.46 58.28
N ASP A 30 36.76 60.72 59.22
CA ASP A 30 37.25 59.35 58.96
C ASP A 30 36.10 58.35 58.73
N LEU A 31 34.99 58.50 59.45
CA LEU A 31 33.82 57.63 59.32
C LEU A 31 33.07 57.92 58.03
N ASP A 32 32.91 59.20 57.67
CA ASP A 32 32.25 59.62 56.44
C ASP A 32 33.06 59.20 55.21
N ALA A 33 34.39 59.30 55.27
CA ALA A 33 35.29 58.78 54.22
C ALA A 33 35.12 57.27 54.06
N TRP A 34 35.03 56.50 55.15
CA TRP A 34 34.79 55.06 55.07
C TRP A 34 33.40 54.71 54.51
N ILE A 35 32.35 55.45 54.91
CA ILE A 35 31.00 55.26 54.37
C ILE A 35 31.00 55.54 52.86
N ASN A 36 31.59 56.64 52.43
CA ASN A 36 31.66 57.02 51.02
C ASN A 36 32.49 56.02 50.19
N TYR A 37 33.58 55.48 50.75
CA TYR A 37 34.34 54.39 50.13
C TYR A 37 33.51 53.11 49.96
N VAL A 38 32.72 52.73 50.97
CA VAL A 38 31.82 51.57 50.88
C VAL A 38 30.72 51.81 49.86
N LEU A 39 30.17 53.03 49.79
CA LEU A 39 29.17 53.40 48.78
C LEU A 39 29.74 53.35 47.36
N ASP A 40 30.99 53.77 47.14
CA ASP A 40 31.68 53.63 45.86
C ASP A 40 31.83 52.15 45.48
N GLU A 41 32.22 51.31 46.43
CA GLU A 41 32.39 49.88 46.17
C GLU A 41 31.03 49.20 45.87
N ILE A 42 29.95 49.61 46.53
CA ILE A 42 28.59 49.19 46.21
C ILE A 42 28.20 49.66 44.80
N ALA A 43 28.44 50.94 44.47
CA ALA A 43 28.17 51.49 43.14
C ALA A 43 28.89 50.70 42.04
N ARG A 44 30.18 50.39 42.22
CA ARG A 44 30.95 49.57 41.26
C ARG A 44 30.41 48.15 41.13
N ARG A 45 30.07 47.49 42.24
CA ARG A 45 29.57 46.10 42.22
C ARG A 45 28.17 46.00 41.61
N THR A 46 27.31 46.98 41.90
CA THR A 46 25.95 47.07 41.32
C THR A 46 26.00 47.52 39.85
N ALA A 47 27.00 48.29 39.43
CA ALA A 47 27.24 48.63 38.02
C ALA A 47 27.85 47.48 37.20
N ALA A 48 28.59 46.56 37.83
CA ALA A 48 29.37 45.53 37.12
C ALA A 48 28.65 44.19 36.90
N VAL A 49 27.65 43.79 37.71
CA VAL A 49 26.89 42.54 37.44
C VAL A 49 25.45 42.69 37.89
N LEU A 50 24.54 42.62 36.93
CA LEU A 50 23.11 42.73 37.17
C LEU A 50 22.50 41.33 37.36
N GLY A 51 21.80 41.16 38.49
CA GLY A 51 21.30 39.89 39.04
C GLY A 51 20.33 39.10 38.17
N LEU A 52 19.93 37.93 38.66
CA LEU A 52 19.21 36.84 37.96
C LEU A 52 17.98 37.24 37.09
N ASP A 53 17.39 38.42 37.25
CA ASP A 53 16.41 38.99 36.30
C ASP A 53 17.05 39.34 34.93
N ARG A 54 18.38 39.33 34.84
CA ARG A 54 19.21 39.63 33.66
C ARG A 54 20.01 38.41 33.16
N GLY A 55 19.71 37.21 33.66
CA GLY A 55 20.02 35.91 33.03
C GLY A 55 21.46 35.63 32.60
N GLY A 56 22.46 36.40 33.04
CA GLY A 56 23.85 36.28 32.56
C GLY A 56 24.03 36.49 31.05
N THR A 57 23.00 36.97 30.35
CA THR A 57 23.01 37.12 28.89
C THR A 57 23.44 38.49 28.43
N GLY A 58 23.43 39.49 29.33
CA GLY A 58 23.65 40.89 28.96
C GLY A 58 22.49 41.52 28.17
N ALA A 59 21.34 40.84 28.04
CA ALA A 59 20.18 41.36 27.32
C ALA A 59 19.20 42.11 28.25
N THR A 60 18.61 43.19 27.75
CA THR A 60 17.58 43.98 28.45
C THR A 60 16.15 43.63 28.03
N THR A 61 15.98 42.69 27.10
CA THR A 61 14.67 42.16 26.67
C THR A 61 14.66 40.64 26.75
N ALA A 62 13.47 40.05 26.98
CA ALA A 62 13.30 38.59 26.97
C ALA A 62 13.69 37.96 25.61
N GLU A 63 13.53 38.71 24.51
CA GLU A 63 13.97 38.28 23.17
C GLU A 63 15.48 38.24 23.04
N GLY A 64 16.19 39.29 23.49
CA GLY A 64 17.65 39.31 23.49
C GLY A 64 18.25 38.24 24.39
N ALA A 65 17.61 37.94 25.53
CA ALA A 65 18.07 36.89 26.43
C ALA A 65 17.98 35.50 25.78
N ARG A 66 16.90 35.21 25.05
CA ARG A 66 16.77 33.96 24.28
C ARG A 66 17.84 33.84 23.19
N LEU A 67 18.12 34.93 22.48
CA LEU A 67 19.11 34.97 21.42
C LEU A 67 20.52 34.69 21.96
N ASN A 68 20.87 35.31 23.09
CA ASN A 68 22.19 35.17 23.71
C ASN A 68 22.42 33.80 24.37
N LEU A 69 21.34 33.09 24.75
CA LEU A 69 21.43 31.69 25.20
C LEU A 69 21.47 30.67 24.06
N GLY A 70 21.45 31.11 22.80
CA GLY A 70 21.29 30.21 21.65
C GLY A 70 19.92 29.51 21.61
N LEU A 71 18.97 30.00 22.40
CA LEU A 71 17.57 29.55 22.45
C LEU A 71 16.70 30.29 21.42
N SER A 72 17.32 31.01 20.48
CA SER A 72 16.70 31.51 19.26
C SER A 72 16.33 30.37 18.30
N LEU A 73 15.70 29.32 18.82
CA LEU A 73 14.74 28.59 18.02
C LEU A 73 13.61 29.57 17.74
N PRO A 74 13.22 29.81 16.47
CA PRO A 74 12.12 30.71 16.18
C PRO A 74 10.89 30.20 16.94
N LEU A 75 10.46 30.96 17.95
CA LEU A 75 9.26 30.70 18.75
C LEU A 75 7.96 30.83 17.94
N THR A 76 8.07 31.13 16.66
CA THR A 76 7.04 30.79 15.68
C THR A 76 7.39 29.44 15.09
N VAL A 77 6.55 28.45 15.37
CA VAL A 77 6.48 27.13 14.72
C VAL A 77 6.62 27.21 13.18
N ASP A 78 6.37 28.40 12.61
CA ASP A 78 6.41 28.77 11.20
C ASP A 78 7.81 28.85 10.53
N LYS A 79 8.93 28.94 11.25
CA LYS A 79 10.27 29.04 10.60
C LYS A 79 11.19 27.83 10.80
N LEU A 80 10.69 26.75 11.39
CA LEU A 80 11.34 25.44 11.27
C LEU A 80 11.16 24.84 9.86
N ASP A 81 10.21 25.38 9.07
CA ASP A 81 9.96 25.05 7.66
C ASP A 81 11.12 25.42 6.72
N THR A 82 12.04 26.28 7.15
CA THR A 82 13.20 26.70 6.34
C THR A 82 14.51 26.01 6.72
N TYR A 83 14.52 25.15 7.75
CA TYR A 83 15.64 24.25 7.99
C TYR A 83 15.57 23.10 6.98
N THR A 84 15.98 23.40 5.75
CA THR A 84 16.37 22.41 4.75
C THR A 84 17.68 21.78 5.22
N ASP A 85 17.58 20.72 5.99
CA ASP A 85 18.69 19.78 6.12
C ASP A 85 18.95 19.20 4.72
N PRO A 86 20.14 19.43 4.12
CA PRO A 86 20.45 18.95 2.78
C PRO A 86 20.41 17.42 2.66
N ILE A 87 20.36 16.69 3.78
CA ILE A 87 20.30 15.23 3.81
C ILE A 87 18.86 14.69 3.78
N LEU A 88 17.84 15.48 4.16
CA LEU A 88 16.49 14.93 4.45
C LEU A 88 15.30 15.61 3.75
N GLY A 89 15.52 16.70 3.00
CA GLY A 89 14.45 17.41 2.31
C GLY A 89 13.45 18.07 3.28
N ALA A 90 12.84 19.17 2.85
CA ALA A 90 11.91 19.93 3.70
C ALA A 90 10.79 19.02 4.28
N ASN A 91 10.60 19.07 5.60
CA ASN A 91 9.45 18.52 6.33
C ASN A 91 9.20 17.00 6.28
N LYS A 92 10.24 16.19 6.07
CA LYS A 92 10.16 14.72 6.11
C LYS A 92 10.49 14.09 7.47
N LEU A 93 10.93 14.90 8.43
CA LEU A 93 11.10 14.51 9.82
C LEU A 93 9.80 14.75 10.62
N PRO A 94 9.44 13.87 11.58
CA PRO A 94 8.34 14.12 12.48
C PRO A 94 8.56 15.38 13.32
N ARG A 95 7.61 16.32 13.29
CA ARG A 95 7.67 17.59 14.01
C ARG A 95 6.32 17.89 14.65
N TYR A 96 6.33 18.65 15.74
CA TYR A 96 5.09 19.15 16.32
C TYR A 96 4.48 20.21 15.40
N ASN A 97 3.22 20.03 15.02
CA ASN A 97 2.46 21.03 14.28
C ASN A 97 1.89 22.11 15.22
N SER A 98 1.25 23.14 14.66
CA SER A 98 0.58 24.22 15.41
C SER A 98 -0.53 23.75 16.36
N THR A 99 -0.99 22.50 16.23
CA THR A 99 -1.97 21.88 17.13
C THR A 99 -1.33 21.01 18.22
N GLY A 100 0.01 21.00 18.33
CA GLY A 100 0.75 20.24 19.33
C GLY A 100 0.83 18.73 19.06
N LYS A 101 0.47 18.27 17.85
CA LYS A 101 0.56 16.86 17.45
C LYS A 101 1.82 16.63 16.61
N LEU A 102 2.40 15.44 16.73
CA LEU A 102 3.50 15.02 15.86
C LEU A 102 2.96 14.72 14.45
N ALA A 103 3.52 15.36 13.42
CA ALA A 103 3.14 15.22 12.03
C ALA A 103 4.37 15.26 11.10
N CYS A 104 4.24 14.69 9.91
CA CYS A 104 5.22 14.80 8.82
C CYS A 104 4.49 14.79 7.46
N VAL A 105 5.14 15.33 6.43
CA VAL A 105 4.62 15.32 5.06
C VAL A 105 4.74 13.91 4.47
N ASP A 106 3.82 13.54 3.56
CA ASP A 106 3.82 12.26 2.86
C ASP A 106 5.21 11.91 2.29
N PRO A 107 5.69 10.67 2.46
CA PRO A 107 6.99 10.25 1.97
C PRO A 107 7.03 10.28 0.44
N THR A 108 8.17 10.67 -0.11
CA THR A 108 8.45 10.71 -1.56
C THR A 108 9.70 9.92 -1.93
N ALA A 109 10.44 9.44 -0.93
CA ALA A 109 11.59 8.56 -1.07
C ALA A 109 11.54 7.45 -0.01
N PRO A 110 12.20 6.30 -0.22
CA PRO A 110 12.09 5.14 0.67
C PRO A 110 12.55 5.38 2.13
N LEU A 111 13.48 6.32 2.35
CA LEU A 111 14.02 6.61 3.68
C LEU A 111 13.25 7.70 4.45
N HIS A 112 12.15 8.22 3.90
CA HIS A 112 11.33 9.21 4.58
C HIS A 112 10.44 8.56 5.64
N THR A 113 10.11 9.30 6.70
CA THR A 113 9.06 8.87 7.61
C THR A 113 7.70 8.90 6.92
N ALA A 114 6.85 7.91 7.19
CA ALA A 114 5.50 7.83 6.64
C ALA A 114 4.47 8.25 7.71
N ASN A 115 3.58 9.18 7.37
CA ASN A 115 2.44 9.48 8.23
C ASN A 115 1.32 8.43 8.05
N LYS A 116 0.39 8.38 8.99
CA LYS A 116 -0.71 7.40 8.99
C LYS A 116 -1.62 7.54 7.76
N GLN A 117 -1.90 8.76 7.29
CA GLN A 117 -2.75 8.98 6.12
C GLN A 117 -2.15 8.31 4.87
N TYR A 118 -0.85 8.48 4.65
CA TYR A 118 -0.13 7.84 3.56
C TYR A 118 -0.19 6.31 3.67
N VAL A 119 0.10 5.76 4.86
CA VAL A 119 0.08 4.30 5.09
C VAL A 119 -1.33 3.73 4.87
N ASP A 120 -2.36 4.37 5.44
CA ASP A 120 -3.74 3.92 5.31
C ASP A 120 -4.21 3.99 3.84
N GLY A 121 -3.86 5.05 3.10
CA GLY A 121 -4.15 5.16 1.68
C GLY A 121 -3.45 4.09 0.84
N ALA A 122 -2.16 3.84 1.11
CA ALA A 122 -1.39 2.82 0.42
C ALA A 122 -1.90 1.39 0.72
N VAL A 123 -2.36 1.13 1.94
CA VAL A 123 -2.96 -0.15 2.33
C VAL A 123 -4.35 -0.31 1.71
N SER A 124 -5.17 0.74 1.68
CA SER A 124 -6.50 0.71 1.09
C SER A 124 -6.49 0.43 -0.42
N ALA A 125 -5.38 0.69 -1.11
CA ALA A 125 -5.22 0.41 -2.53
C ALA A 125 -4.79 -1.05 -2.83
N ARG A 126 -4.50 -1.86 -1.80
CA ARG A 126 -4.05 -3.25 -1.95
C ARG A 126 -5.22 -4.23 -1.85
N LEU A 127 -5.11 -5.35 -2.55
CA LEU A 127 -6.02 -6.48 -2.37
C LEU A 127 -5.79 -7.09 -0.96
N PRO A 128 -6.84 -7.31 -0.15
CA PRO A 128 -6.69 -7.96 1.14
C PRO A 128 -6.13 -9.38 0.98
N THR A 129 -5.26 -9.80 1.90
CA THR A 129 -4.71 -11.17 1.92
C THR A 129 -5.69 -12.20 2.46
N THR A 130 -6.83 -11.77 2.99
CA THR A 130 -7.88 -12.64 3.53
C THR A 130 -9.23 -11.98 3.33
N GLY A 131 -10.13 -12.68 2.63
CA GLY A 131 -11.44 -12.15 2.26
C GLY A 131 -11.36 -10.95 1.31
N GLY A 132 -12.52 -10.35 1.03
CA GLY A 132 -12.65 -9.17 0.18
C GLY A 132 -13.48 -9.44 -1.08
N THR A 133 -13.93 -8.35 -1.70
CA THR A 133 -14.65 -8.36 -2.98
C THR A 133 -13.84 -7.55 -3.97
N ILE A 134 -13.53 -8.14 -5.12
CA ILE A 134 -12.91 -7.44 -6.24
C ILE A 134 -14.04 -6.95 -7.14
N ASN A 135 -14.21 -5.63 -7.21
CA ASN A 135 -15.06 -5.00 -8.21
C ASN A 135 -14.17 -4.52 -9.36
N GLY A 136 -14.48 -4.95 -10.59
CA GLY A 136 -13.68 -4.64 -11.78
C GLY A 136 -12.80 -5.81 -12.24
N SER A 137 -11.80 -5.51 -13.07
CA SER A 137 -10.92 -6.53 -13.68
C SER A 137 -9.78 -6.94 -12.74
N LEU A 138 -9.60 -8.25 -12.56
CA LEU A 138 -8.40 -8.84 -11.96
C LEU A 138 -7.49 -9.36 -13.08
N VAL A 139 -6.25 -8.87 -13.15
CA VAL A 139 -5.22 -9.39 -14.06
C VAL A 139 -4.16 -10.12 -13.25
N VAL A 140 -3.98 -11.42 -13.47
CA VAL A 140 -2.95 -12.25 -12.85
C VAL A 140 -1.84 -12.49 -13.89
N SER A 141 -0.76 -11.74 -13.82
CA SER A 141 0.36 -11.86 -14.77
C SER A 141 1.37 -12.91 -14.27
N GLY A 142 1.47 -14.05 -14.98
CA GLY A 142 2.49 -15.07 -14.74
C GLY A 142 2.25 -15.97 -13.51
N GLY A 143 1.03 -16.04 -13.00
CA GLY A 143 0.64 -16.88 -11.87
C GLY A 143 -0.61 -17.73 -12.14
N HIS A 144 -1.05 -18.47 -11.13
CA HIS A 144 -2.27 -19.31 -11.19
C HIS A 144 -3.33 -18.79 -10.23
N VAL A 145 -4.61 -18.96 -10.59
CA VAL A 145 -5.73 -18.77 -9.65
C VAL A 145 -5.93 -20.08 -8.89
N PHE A 146 -5.48 -20.12 -7.63
CA PHE A 146 -5.61 -21.31 -6.78
C PHE A 146 -6.91 -21.24 -5.96
N VAL A 147 -7.82 -22.20 -6.20
CA VAL A 147 -9.14 -22.27 -5.54
C VAL A 147 -9.28 -23.58 -4.76
N PRO A 148 -8.58 -23.75 -3.61
CA PRO A 148 -8.44 -25.04 -2.93
C PRO A 148 -9.71 -25.58 -2.27
N SER A 149 -10.73 -24.74 -2.11
CA SER A 149 -11.97 -25.07 -1.39
C SER A 149 -13.19 -24.79 -2.26
N SER A 150 -13.12 -25.16 -3.54
CA SER A 150 -14.29 -25.14 -4.41
C SER A 150 -15.35 -26.12 -3.89
N THR A 151 -16.55 -25.63 -3.62
CA THR A 151 -17.72 -26.48 -3.34
C THR A 151 -18.49 -26.78 -4.63
N PRO A 152 -19.26 -27.88 -4.69
CA PRO A 152 -20.16 -28.12 -5.82
C PRO A 152 -21.07 -26.93 -6.07
N ALA A 153 -21.25 -26.58 -7.34
CA ALA A 153 -22.25 -25.62 -7.76
C ALA A 153 -23.66 -26.15 -7.42
N THR A 154 -24.43 -25.43 -6.61
CA THR A 154 -25.86 -25.71 -6.36
C THR A 154 -26.74 -24.84 -7.26
N SER A 155 -28.06 -24.78 -7.00
CA SER A 155 -28.92 -23.76 -7.63
C SER A 155 -28.30 -22.36 -7.50
N ASP A 156 -28.44 -21.55 -8.55
CA ASP A 156 -27.91 -20.19 -8.73
C ASP A 156 -26.40 -20.07 -9.03
N TYR A 157 -25.67 -21.17 -9.18
CA TYR A 157 -24.29 -21.15 -9.70
C TYR A 157 -24.24 -21.43 -11.20
N THR A 158 -23.28 -20.82 -11.91
CA THR A 158 -23.01 -21.06 -13.33
C THR A 158 -21.66 -21.76 -13.49
N VAL A 159 -21.60 -22.75 -14.39
CA VAL A 159 -20.35 -23.38 -14.81
C VAL A 159 -19.57 -22.40 -15.69
N GLY A 160 -18.33 -22.11 -15.30
CA GLY A 160 -17.40 -21.29 -16.08
C GLY A 160 -16.47 -22.17 -16.92
N TYR A 161 -16.26 -21.77 -18.18
CA TYR A 161 -15.22 -22.29 -19.06
C TYR A 161 -14.00 -21.37 -18.98
N ILE A 162 -12.80 -21.93 -19.06
CA ILE A 162 -11.55 -21.18 -19.16
C ILE A 162 -10.98 -21.46 -20.55
N ASN A 163 -10.75 -20.43 -21.35
CA ASN A 163 -10.11 -20.55 -22.67
C ASN A 163 -8.58 -20.41 -22.55
N ASN A 164 -7.87 -20.59 -23.68
CA ASN A 164 -6.40 -20.56 -23.72
C ASN A 164 -5.78 -19.21 -23.32
N ASP A 165 -6.52 -18.09 -23.42
CA ASP A 165 -6.04 -16.76 -22.97
C ASP A 165 -6.36 -16.48 -21.48
N GLY A 166 -6.92 -17.45 -20.75
CA GLY A 166 -7.20 -17.38 -19.32
C GLY A 166 -8.49 -16.66 -18.94
N ARG A 167 -9.34 -16.32 -19.90
CA ARG A 167 -10.65 -15.69 -19.65
C ARG A 167 -11.69 -16.72 -19.22
N VAL A 168 -12.37 -16.41 -18.12
CA VAL A 168 -13.53 -17.18 -17.66
C VAL A 168 -14.78 -16.73 -18.41
N SER A 169 -15.46 -17.65 -19.07
CA SER A 169 -16.68 -17.40 -19.84
C SER A 169 -17.81 -18.34 -19.40
N ARG A 170 -19.06 -17.91 -19.57
CA ARG A 170 -20.23 -18.80 -19.39
C ARG A 170 -20.66 -19.35 -20.74
N GLY A 171 -21.09 -20.61 -20.77
CA GLY A 171 -21.72 -21.18 -21.96
C GLY A 171 -23.01 -20.41 -22.29
N ALA A 172 -23.18 -20.00 -23.55
CA ALA A 172 -24.38 -19.36 -24.03
C ALA A 172 -25.07 -20.27 -25.04
N SER A 173 -26.31 -20.68 -24.75
CA SER A 173 -27.08 -21.58 -25.65
C SER A 173 -28.31 -20.93 -26.27
N SER A 174 -28.57 -19.65 -26.00
CA SER A 174 -29.71 -18.93 -26.59
C SER A 174 -29.51 -18.74 -28.10
N GLU A 175 -30.57 -18.96 -28.90
CA GLU A 175 -30.56 -18.76 -30.35
C GLU A 175 -30.05 -17.36 -30.74
N ARG A 176 -30.26 -16.34 -29.89
CA ARG A 176 -29.76 -14.97 -30.13
C ARG A 176 -28.24 -14.84 -30.32
N TYR A 177 -27.48 -15.83 -29.85
CA TYR A 177 -26.02 -15.86 -29.92
C TYR A 177 -25.52 -16.90 -30.92
N LYS A 178 -26.41 -17.53 -31.70
CA LYS A 178 -26.10 -18.58 -32.66
C LYS A 178 -26.59 -18.15 -34.05
N HIS A 179 -25.94 -18.64 -35.08
CA HIS A 179 -26.33 -18.50 -36.47
C HIS A 179 -26.27 -19.86 -37.17
N ASP A 180 -26.84 -19.97 -38.37
CA ASP A 180 -26.82 -21.18 -39.21
C ASP A 180 -27.26 -22.46 -38.48
N ILE A 181 -28.37 -22.37 -37.74
CA ILE A 181 -28.89 -23.48 -36.94
C ILE A 181 -29.61 -24.48 -37.86
N ASP A 182 -28.99 -25.64 -38.07
CA ASP A 182 -29.64 -26.82 -38.63
C ASP A 182 -30.34 -27.61 -37.51
N ARG A 183 -31.63 -27.91 -37.71
CA ARG A 183 -32.46 -28.63 -36.74
C ARG A 183 -32.49 -30.13 -36.98
N GLU A 184 -32.07 -30.58 -38.16
CA GLU A 184 -31.96 -31.99 -38.52
C GLU A 184 -30.58 -32.25 -39.12
N PRO A 185 -29.50 -31.96 -38.38
CA PRO A 185 -28.16 -32.09 -38.91
C PRO A 185 -27.87 -33.55 -39.27
N ASN A 186 -27.21 -33.74 -40.41
CA ASN A 186 -26.56 -35.02 -40.68
C ASN A 186 -25.39 -35.18 -39.71
N LEU A 187 -25.63 -35.89 -38.61
CA LEU A 187 -24.66 -36.05 -37.54
C LEU A 187 -23.46 -36.86 -38.03
N PRO A 188 -22.22 -36.41 -37.75
CA PRO A 188 -21.03 -37.17 -38.08
C PRO A 188 -21.07 -38.55 -37.41
N ASP A 189 -20.43 -39.54 -38.03
CA ASP A 189 -20.32 -40.88 -37.42
C ASP A 189 -19.26 -40.89 -36.32
N VAL A 190 -19.62 -40.28 -35.21
CA VAL A 190 -18.80 -40.14 -34.00
C VAL A 190 -18.70 -41.45 -33.20
N LEU A 191 -19.48 -42.47 -33.55
CA LEU A 191 -19.51 -43.74 -32.83
C LEU A 191 -18.38 -44.70 -33.23
N GLU A 192 -17.68 -44.41 -34.33
CA GLU A 192 -16.61 -45.25 -34.86
C GLU A 192 -15.25 -44.99 -34.18
N VAL A 193 -15.13 -43.89 -33.43
CA VAL A 193 -13.87 -43.53 -32.75
C VAL A 193 -13.65 -44.49 -31.57
N PRO A 194 -12.49 -45.17 -31.49
CA PRO A 194 -12.21 -46.09 -30.42
C PRO A 194 -12.09 -45.36 -29.08
N ILE A 195 -12.68 -45.96 -28.03
CA ILE A 195 -12.47 -45.53 -26.65
C ILE A 195 -11.20 -46.18 -26.13
N ALA A 196 -10.20 -45.37 -25.82
CA ALA A 196 -8.97 -45.84 -25.21
C ALA A 196 -9.11 -45.93 -23.68
N ARG A 197 -8.40 -46.89 -23.09
CA ARG A 197 -8.11 -46.91 -21.65
C ARG A 197 -6.72 -46.34 -21.44
N TYR A 198 -6.60 -45.30 -20.61
CA TYR A 198 -5.33 -44.62 -20.38
C TYR A 198 -5.15 -44.19 -18.92
N VAL A 199 -3.92 -43.81 -18.57
CA VAL A 199 -3.54 -43.23 -17.28
C VAL A 199 -2.83 -41.91 -17.57
N MET A 200 -3.06 -40.88 -16.76
CA MET A 200 -2.40 -39.59 -16.94
C MET A 200 -0.94 -39.67 -16.48
N ASN A 201 -0.03 -39.13 -17.29
CA ASN A 201 1.36 -38.96 -16.89
C ASN A 201 1.44 -38.11 -15.61
N GLY A 202 2.16 -38.59 -14.60
CA GLY A 202 2.31 -37.90 -13.30
C GLY A 202 1.21 -38.20 -12.27
N ASP A 203 0.17 -38.99 -12.59
CA ASP A 203 -0.76 -39.48 -11.58
C ASP A 203 -0.09 -40.59 -10.75
N ALA A 204 0.33 -40.26 -9.54
CA ALA A 204 0.97 -41.20 -8.61
C ALA A 204 0.10 -42.43 -8.25
N ARG A 205 -1.23 -42.35 -8.45
CA ARG A 205 -2.15 -43.45 -8.18
C ARG A 205 -2.43 -44.32 -9.41
N GLU A 206 -1.91 -43.96 -10.57
CA GLU A 206 -2.14 -44.64 -11.85
C GLU A 206 -3.63 -44.91 -12.13
N THR A 207 -4.49 -43.93 -11.85
CA THR A 207 -5.95 -44.14 -11.91
C THR A 207 -6.39 -44.35 -13.37
N PRO A 208 -6.99 -45.51 -13.73
CA PRO A 208 -7.40 -45.77 -15.09
C PRO A 208 -8.59 -44.88 -15.48
N ARG A 209 -8.52 -44.31 -16.69
CA ARG A 209 -9.56 -43.51 -17.33
C ARG A 209 -9.93 -44.10 -18.68
N TYR A 210 -11.11 -43.74 -19.16
CA TYR A 210 -11.64 -44.17 -20.45
C TYR A 210 -12.12 -42.96 -21.22
N GLY A 211 -11.75 -42.87 -22.49
CA GLY A 211 -12.16 -41.78 -23.37
C GLY A 211 -11.48 -41.84 -24.73
N PRO A 212 -11.96 -41.06 -25.71
CA PRO A 212 -11.26 -40.88 -26.96
C PRO A 212 -9.98 -40.05 -26.74
N ILE A 213 -9.03 -40.19 -27.66
CA ILE A 213 -7.78 -39.42 -27.69
C ILE A 213 -7.93 -38.30 -28.73
N ALA A 214 -7.46 -37.10 -28.42
CA ALA A 214 -7.67 -35.92 -29.27
C ALA A 214 -7.04 -36.10 -30.67
N GLU A 215 -5.90 -36.76 -30.75
CA GLU A 215 -5.21 -37.09 -31.99
C GLU A 215 -6.01 -38.07 -32.87
N ASP A 216 -6.67 -39.06 -32.26
CA ASP A 216 -7.53 -40.00 -32.99
C ASP A 216 -8.77 -39.28 -33.55
N LEU A 217 -9.33 -38.36 -32.76
CA LEU A 217 -10.44 -37.51 -33.20
C LEU A 217 -10.02 -36.57 -34.33
N ALA A 218 -8.81 -36.02 -34.28
CA ALA A 218 -8.27 -35.12 -35.30
C ALA A 218 -7.96 -35.85 -36.61
N ALA A 219 -7.59 -37.13 -36.54
CA ALA A 219 -7.31 -37.95 -37.73
C ALA A 219 -8.58 -38.31 -38.51
N ASN A 220 -9.76 -38.24 -37.89
CA ASN A 220 -11.03 -38.54 -38.53
C ASN A 220 -11.76 -37.24 -38.95
N PRO A 221 -11.99 -37.01 -40.26
CA PRO A 221 -12.64 -35.80 -40.76
C PRO A 221 -14.04 -35.54 -40.17
N THR A 222 -14.74 -36.56 -39.69
CA THR A 222 -16.08 -36.40 -39.10
C THR A 222 -16.03 -35.91 -37.66
N THR A 223 -14.91 -36.11 -36.96
CA THR A 223 -14.76 -35.77 -35.54
C THR A 223 -13.75 -34.66 -35.26
N GLU A 224 -13.01 -34.22 -36.28
CA GLU A 224 -12.04 -33.12 -36.19
C GLU A 224 -12.67 -31.83 -35.62
N ALA A 225 -13.93 -31.56 -35.95
CA ALA A 225 -14.67 -30.38 -35.49
C ALA A 225 -14.82 -30.29 -33.94
N PHE A 226 -14.64 -31.39 -33.22
CA PHE A 226 -14.69 -31.42 -31.76
C PHE A 226 -13.32 -31.19 -31.12
N VAL A 227 -12.24 -31.20 -31.89
CA VAL A 227 -10.86 -31.09 -31.38
C VAL A 227 -10.51 -29.63 -31.12
N VAL A 228 -9.83 -29.40 -30.00
CA VAL A 228 -9.26 -28.12 -29.63
C VAL A 228 -7.75 -28.22 -29.81
N TYR A 229 -7.20 -27.27 -30.58
CA TYR A 229 -5.79 -27.23 -30.93
C TYR A 229 -5.03 -26.21 -30.08
N ASP A 230 -3.77 -26.51 -29.77
CA ASP A 230 -2.84 -25.58 -29.12
C ASP A 230 -2.39 -24.45 -30.08
N ALA A 231 -1.54 -23.55 -29.58
CA ALA A 231 -1.02 -22.43 -30.35
C ALA A 231 -0.12 -22.87 -31.53
N GLU A 232 0.43 -24.09 -31.47
CA GLU A 232 1.26 -24.69 -32.52
C GLU A 232 0.42 -25.51 -33.53
N GLY A 233 -0.90 -25.58 -33.36
CA GLY A 233 -1.81 -26.31 -34.24
C GLY A 233 -1.82 -27.82 -34.00
N ARG A 234 -1.40 -28.29 -32.82
CA ARG A 234 -1.47 -29.70 -32.43
C ARG A 234 -2.75 -29.98 -31.64
N PRO A 235 -3.38 -31.16 -31.77
CA PRO A 235 -4.48 -31.55 -30.90
C PRO A 235 -4.05 -31.50 -29.43
N ASP A 236 -4.80 -30.79 -28.59
CA ASP A 236 -4.50 -30.63 -27.16
C ASP A 236 -5.63 -31.19 -26.29
N SER A 237 -6.88 -30.90 -26.68
CA SER A 237 -8.07 -31.41 -26.00
C SER A 237 -9.23 -31.54 -26.98
N PHE A 238 -10.43 -31.84 -26.49
CA PHE A 238 -11.64 -31.88 -27.30
C PHE A 238 -12.85 -31.42 -26.49
N ASP A 239 -13.88 -30.92 -27.15
CA ASP A 239 -15.15 -30.54 -26.53
C ASP A 239 -15.98 -31.80 -26.24
N VAL A 240 -15.79 -32.33 -25.04
CA VAL A 240 -16.47 -33.53 -24.54
C VAL A 240 -18.00 -33.39 -24.60
N ILE A 241 -18.54 -32.20 -24.30
CA ILE A 241 -20.00 -32.01 -24.23
C ILE A 241 -20.59 -32.08 -25.62
N SER A 242 -20.00 -31.34 -26.57
CA SER A 242 -20.46 -31.34 -27.96
C SER A 242 -20.30 -32.72 -28.60
N TYR A 243 -19.19 -33.41 -28.35
CA TYR A 243 -18.96 -34.77 -28.81
C TYR A 243 -20.02 -35.76 -28.28
N LEU A 244 -20.30 -35.74 -26.96
CA LEU A 244 -21.31 -36.60 -26.35
C LEU A 244 -22.71 -36.30 -26.89
N MET A 245 -23.05 -35.04 -27.09
CA MET A 245 -24.33 -34.65 -27.69
C MET A 245 -24.48 -35.21 -29.12
N ALA A 246 -23.43 -35.13 -29.94
CA ALA A 246 -23.42 -35.72 -31.28
C ALA A 246 -23.56 -37.25 -31.22
N ALA A 247 -22.86 -37.91 -30.28
CA ALA A 247 -22.92 -39.36 -30.11
C ALA A 247 -24.32 -39.83 -29.71
N VAL A 248 -24.95 -39.13 -28.76
CA VAL A 248 -26.34 -39.40 -28.34
C VAL A 248 -27.30 -39.20 -29.51
N GLY A 249 -27.16 -38.10 -30.27
CA GLY A 249 -28.00 -37.85 -31.45
C GLY A 249 -27.86 -38.95 -32.51
N ARG A 250 -26.63 -39.40 -32.79
CA ARG A 250 -26.36 -40.48 -33.76
C ARG A 250 -26.92 -41.82 -33.30
N LEU A 251 -26.82 -42.13 -32.00
CA LEU A 251 -27.45 -43.31 -31.41
C LEU A 251 -28.97 -43.28 -31.56
N HIS A 252 -29.61 -42.13 -31.31
CA HIS A 252 -31.04 -41.97 -31.53
C HIS A 252 -31.44 -42.20 -32.99
N ALA A 253 -30.70 -41.63 -33.95
CA ALA A 253 -30.95 -41.85 -35.37
C ALA A 253 -30.81 -43.34 -35.76
N ARG A 254 -29.74 -44.01 -35.30
CA ARG A 254 -29.51 -45.43 -35.56
C ARG A 254 -30.59 -46.32 -34.95
N ASN A 255 -31.06 -46.00 -33.74
CA ASN A 255 -32.16 -46.72 -33.12
C ASN A 255 -33.46 -46.58 -33.94
N ALA A 256 -33.78 -45.37 -34.39
CA ALA A 256 -34.95 -45.14 -35.26
C ALA A 256 -34.85 -45.92 -36.59
N GLU A 257 -33.67 -45.96 -37.21
CA GLU A 257 -33.44 -46.76 -38.42
C GLU A 257 -33.63 -48.27 -38.19
N LEU A 258 -33.16 -48.77 -37.04
CA LEU A 258 -33.30 -50.18 -36.64
C LEU A 258 -34.76 -50.54 -36.34
N GLU A 259 -35.49 -49.68 -35.64
CA GLU A 259 -36.93 -49.83 -35.36
C GLU A 259 -37.72 -49.89 -36.68
N ALA A 260 -37.50 -48.95 -37.60
CA ALA A 260 -38.15 -48.96 -38.90
C ALA A 260 -37.80 -50.20 -39.73
N ARG A 261 -36.57 -50.73 -39.59
CA ARG A 261 -36.18 -52.00 -40.25
C ARG A 261 -36.91 -53.19 -39.64
N LEU A 262 -37.06 -53.22 -38.32
CA LEU A 262 -37.78 -54.27 -37.61
C LEU A 262 -39.25 -54.30 -38.05
N GLU A 263 -39.92 -53.16 -38.06
CA GLU A 263 -41.31 -53.05 -38.52
C GLU A 263 -41.50 -53.56 -39.96
N ARG A 264 -40.57 -53.23 -40.87
CA ARG A 264 -40.61 -53.73 -42.26
C ARG A 264 -40.44 -55.25 -42.33
N LEU A 265 -39.62 -55.84 -41.45
CA LEU A 265 -39.41 -57.28 -41.40
C LEU A 265 -40.63 -58.00 -40.80
N GLU A 266 -41.21 -57.44 -39.73
CA GLU A 266 -42.44 -57.96 -39.11
C GLU A 266 -43.65 -57.87 -40.04
N ALA A 267 -43.74 -56.83 -40.88
CA ALA A 267 -44.78 -56.71 -41.90
C ALA A 267 -44.62 -57.70 -43.07
N ALA A 268 -43.44 -58.29 -43.25
CA ALA A 268 -43.14 -59.22 -44.33
C ALA A 268 -43.21 -60.71 -43.92
N SER A 269 -43.35 -61.00 -42.63
CA SER A 269 -43.53 -62.34 -42.05
C SER A 269 -45.00 -62.71 -41.86
#